data_AF-A0A1G1BH62-F1
#
_entry.id   AF-A0A1G1BH62-F1
#
_cell.length_a   1.000
_cell.length_b   1.000
_cell.length_c   1.000
_cell.angle_alpha   90.00
_cell.angle_beta   90.00
_cell.angle_gamma   90.00
#
_symmetry.space_group_name_H-M   'P 1'
#
loop_
_entity.id
_entity.type
_entity.pdbx_description
1 polymer ?
#
loop_
_entity_poly.entity_id
_entity_poly.type
_entity_poly.pdbx_seq_one_letter_code
_entity_poly.pdbx_strand_id
1 'polypeptide(L)'
;MKHVKLLFVVTALFVLAITGCKKEDSPTESTSTTDISNPSGQPMPSFSAQADYGGAMVSMYYLMSAPIAGFPEIETNAASAIFNGGVDAGAVTVNNNSLGKITSGGKSYYMAPDVNNPQNQLSLSWNGVFHNWNVAGANGIPAVTGSVKSPNNYNVTLPVANASVSKASGIQVKWTNSSSAKALIQIVNVTNKGQAKVYQEVADNGSYTIPAADLASFSGDCMIFVVKYNYSFTTAGGKKYYFVSEMVKSVNVKVN
;
A
#
# COMPACT_ATOMS: atom_id res chain seq x y z
N MET A 1 -3.59 -21.74 -63.10
CA MET A 1 -3.45 -20.31 -62.71
C MET A 1 -4.81 -19.60 -62.48
N LYS A 2 -5.74 -20.16 -61.70
CA LYS A 2 -7.00 -19.46 -61.33
C LYS A 2 -7.46 -19.61 -59.86
N HIS A 3 -6.67 -20.25 -58.99
CA HIS A 3 -7.04 -20.45 -57.58
C HIS A 3 -6.11 -19.77 -56.56
N VAL A 4 -5.09 -19.03 -57.01
CA VAL A 4 -4.15 -18.32 -56.10
C VAL A 4 -4.61 -16.91 -55.75
N LYS A 5 -5.57 -16.34 -56.50
CA LYS A 5 -6.05 -14.95 -56.28
C LYS A 5 -7.20 -14.84 -55.26
N LEU A 6 -7.88 -15.93 -54.92
CA LEU A 6 -8.97 -15.90 -53.94
C LEU A 6 -8.48 -16.05 -52.49
N LEU A 7 -7.30 -16.63 -52.29
CA LEU A 7 -6.73 -16.82 -50.95
C LEU A 7 -6.14 -15.52 -50.37
N PHE A 8 -5.68 -14.59 -51.22
CA PHE A 8 -5.08 -13.34 -50.76
C PHE A 8 -6.10 -12.26 -50.34
N VAL A 9 -7.35 -12.36 -50.80
CA VAL A 9 -8.40 -11.36 -50.48
C VAL A 9 -9.08 -11.65 -49.15
N VAL A 10 -9.12 -12.91 -48.70
CA VAL A 10 -9.68 -13.30 -47.40
C VAL A 10 -8.72 -13.01 -46.25
N THR A 11 -7.40 -13.07 -46.48
CA THR A 11 -6.39 -12.75 -45.45
C THR A 11 -6.22 -11.25 -45.21
N ALA A 12 -6.54 -10.40 -46.19
CA ALA A 12 -6.43 -8.94 -46.06
C ALA A 12 -7.61 -8.29 -45.28
N LEU A 13 -8.75 -8.98 -45.15
CA LEU A 13 -9.92 -8.45 -44.44
C LEU A 13 -9.95 -8.78 -42.93
N PHE A 14 -9.08 -9.68 -42.46
CA PHE A 14 -8.99 -10.05 -41.04
C PHE A 14 -7.99 -9.18 -40.24
N VAL A 15 -7.23 -8.32 -40.92
CA VAL A 15 -6.19 -7.47 -40.29
C VAL A 15 -6.74 -6.10 -39.84
N LEU A 16 -8.00 -5.77 -40.14
CA LEU A 16 -8.59 -4.44 -39.87
C LEU A 16 -9.68 -4.40 -38.79
N ALA A 17 -9.84 -5.44 -37.99
CA ALA A 17 -10.89 -5.51 -36.95
C ALA A 17 -10.37 -5.49 -35.49
N ILE A 18 -9.12 -5.05 -35.24
CA ILE A 18 -8.57 -4.99 -33.87
C ILE A 18 -7.91 -3.64 -33.57
N THR A 19 -8.63 -2.56 -33.83
CA THR A 19 -8.37 -1.26 -33.19
C THR A 19 -9.61 -0.86 -32.42
N GLY A 20 -9.56 -0.89 -31.09
CA GLY A 20 -10.60 -0.24 -30.30
C GLY A 20 -10.91 -0.79 -28.91
N CYS A 21 -9.91 -1.03 -28.06
CA CYS A 21 -10.07 -0.80 -26.63
C CYS A 21 -8.77 -0.20 -26.12
N LYS A 22 -8.74 1.13 -25.95
CA LYS A 22 -7.84 1.71 -24.97
C LYS A 22 -8.29 1.14 -23.63
N LYS A 23 -7.51 0.20 -23.10
CA LYS A 23 -7.64 -0.17 -21.70
C LYS A 23 -7.17 1.07 -20.94
N GLU A 24 -8.10 1.75 -20.28
CA GLU A 24 -7.74 2.66 -19.20
C GLU A 24 -6.83 1.87 -18.25
N ASP A 25 -5.68 2.45 -17.89
CA ASP A 25 -4.68 1.86 -17.02
C ASP A 25 -5.35 1.32 -15.75
N SER A 26 -5.69 0.03 -15.80
CA SER A 26 -6.17 -0.71 -14.65
C SER A 26 -4.91 -1.04 -13.85
N PRO A 27 -4.86 -0.73 -12.55
CA PRO A 27 -3.66 -0.92 -11.74
C PRO A 27 -3.15 -2.36 -11.90
N THR A 28 -1.89 -2.48 -12.31
CA THR A 28 -1.22 -3.77 -12.49
C THR A 28 -1.01 -4.45 -11.14
N GLU A 29 -1.48 -5.68 -10.99
CA GLU A 29 -1.12 -6.55 -9.86
C GLU A 29 0.40 -6.72 -9.78
N SER A 30 0.97 -6.62 -8.57
CA SER A 30 2.36 -6.97 -8.34
C SER A 30 2.52 -8.49 -8.46
N THR A 31 3.34 -8.94 -9.41
CA THR A 31 3.61 -10.37 -9.66
C THR A 31 4.77 -10.94 -8.83
N SER A 32 5.41 -10.14 -7.97
CA SER A 32 6.45 -10.65 -7.06
C SER A 32 5.87 -10.94 -5.67
N THR A 33 5.87 -12.22 -5.29
CA THR A 33 5.64 -12.70 -3.93
C THR A 33 6.85 -12.47 -3.00
N THR A 34 7.77 -11.55 -3.33
CA THR A 34 9.04 -11.36 -2.60
C THR A 34 9.45 -9.92 -2.30
N ASP A 35 8.66 -8.90 -2.61
CA ASP A 35 9.00 -7.52 -2.24
C ASP A 35 7.88 -6.84 -1.44
N ILE A 36 7.84 -7.11 -0.13
CA ILE A 36 7.38 -6.10 0.83
C ILE A 36 8.61 -5.22 1.13
N SER A 37 9.10 -4.48 0.13
CA SER A 37 10.31 -3.65 0.26
C SER A 37 10.04 -2.32 0.99
N ASN A 38 9.00 -2.26 1.82
CA ASN A 38 8.70 -1.06 2.60
C ASN A 38 9.45 -1.15 3.94
N PRO A 39 10.29 -0.17 4.32
CA PRO A 39 11.04 -0.19 5.57
C PRO A 39 10.18 -0.32 6.83
N SER A 40 8.88 0.02 6.76
CA SER A 40 7.95 -0.16 7.88
C SER A 40 7.50 -1.61 8.10
N GLY A 41 7.71 -2.51 7.14
CA GLY A 41 7.22 -3.89 7.19
C GLY A 41 5.70 -4.04 7.08
N GLN A 42 4.97 -2.97 6.75
CA GLN A 42 3.51 -2.95 6.65
C GLN A 42 3.03 -2.80 5.19
N PRO A 43 1.81 -3.29 4.85
CA PRO A 43 1.20 -3.04 3.55
C PRO A 43 1.07 -1.54 3.29
N MET A 44 1.62 -1.09 2.17
CA MET A 44 1.58 0.29 1.70
C MET A 44 1.23 0.28 0.21
N PRO A 45 0.50 1.30 -0.30
CA PRO A 45 0.35 1.49 -1.73
C PRO A 45 1.72 1.58 -2.41
N SER A 46 1.87 0.91 -3.56
CA SER A 46 3.12 0.92 -4.32
C SER A 46 3.08 1.98 -5.41
N PHE A 47 4.11 2.84 -5.43
CA PHE A 47 4.32 3.84 -6.47
C PHE A 47 5.56 3.54 -7.32
N SER A 48 6.28 2.45 -7.05
CA SER A 48 7.58 2.15 -7.66
C SER A 48 7.49 1.82 -9.15
N ALA A 49 6.33 1.42 -9.64
CA ALA A 49 6.09 1.18 -11.07
C ALA A 49 5.94 2.47 -11.89
N GLN A 50 5.85 3.64 -11.24
CA GLN A 50 5.74 4.93 -11.93
C GLN A 50 7.10 5.36 -12.48
N ALA A 51 7.18 5.66 -13.78
CA ALA A 51 8.43 6.00 -14.46
C ALA A 51 9.13 7.25 -13.88
N ASP A 52 8.35 8.13 -13.25
CA ASP A 52 8.80 9.36 -12.60
C ASP A 52 8.93 9.25 -11.08
N TYR A 53 8.92 8.03 -10.50
CA TYR A 53 9.08 7.84 -9.06
C TYR A 53 10.41 8.41 -8.53
N GLY A 54 10.34 9.34 -7.57
CA GLY A 54 11.48 9.95 -6.88
C GLY A 54 11.60 9.55 -5.41
N GLY A 55 10.49 9.18 -4.76
CA GLY A 55 10.47 8.74 -3.37
C GLY A 55 9.07 8.70 -2.79
N ALA A 56 8.95 8.10 -1.62
CA ALA A 56 7.72 8.05 -0.85
C ALA A 56 8.00 8.43 0.61
N MET A 57 7.09 9.22 1.18
CA MET A 57 7.06 9.59 2.60
C MET A 57 5.69 9.21 3.14
N VAL A 58 5.68 8.36 4.16
CA VAL A 58 4.47 7.69 4.64
C VAL A 58 4.33 7.91 6.12
N SER A 59 3.16 8.38 6.52
CA SER A 59 2.71 8.44 7.90
C SER A 59 1.69 7.35 8.09
N MET A 60 1.77 6.63 9.20
CA MET A 60 0.98 5.43 9.46
C MET A 60 0.45 5.44 10.88
N TYR A 61 -0.82 5.08 11.02
CA TYR A 61 -1.39 4.62 12.28
C TYR A 61 -1.66 3.14 12.16
N TYR A 62 -1.02 2.37 13.02
CA TYR A 62 -1.20 0.94 13.09
C TYR A 62 -2.00 0.62 14.34
N LEU A 63 -3.10 -0.12 14.16
CA LEU A 63 -3.88 -0.71 15.23
C LEU A 63 -3.95 -2.22 15.01
N MET A 64 -3.37 -2.96 15.95
CA MET A 64 -3.51 -4.41 16.03
C MET A 64 -4.37 -4.75 17.24
N SER A 65 -5.50 -5.41 16.98
CA SER A 65 -6.31 -5.99 18.04
C SER A 65 -5.47 -6.91 18.90
N ALA A 66 -5.72 -6.91 20.22
CA ALA A 66 -4.92 -7.58 21.23
C ALA A 66 -4.41 -8.97 20.74
N PRO A 67 -3.10 -9.12 20.49
CA PRO A 67 -2.57 -10.35 19.90
C PRO A 67 -2.68 -11.55 20.84
N ILE A 68 -2.94 -11.28 22.13
CA ILE A 68 -3.11 -12.26 23.20
C ILE A 68 -4.32 -11.81 24.03
N ALA A 69 -5.23 -12.75 24.33
CA ALA A 69 -6.37 -12.48 25.19
C ALA A 69 -5.91 -11.94 26.56
N GLY A 70 -6.47 -10.81 26.98
CA GLY A 70 -6.10 -10.13 28.24
C GLY A 70 -5.02 -9.06 28.13
N PHE A 71 -4.40 -8.88 26.95
CA PHE A 71 -3.54 -7.73 26.66
C PHE A 71 -4.32 -6.58 26.01
N PRO A 72 -3.90 -5.32 26.16
CA PRO A 72 -4.51 -4.21 25.44
C PRO A 72 -4.21 -4.28 23.93
N GLU A 73 -4.99 -3.55 23.15
CA GLU A 73 -4.68 -3.32 21.73
C GLU A 73 -3.34 -2.58 21.60
N ILE A 74 -2.60 -2.86 20.54
CA ILE A 74 -1.36 -2.16 20.23
C ILE A 74 -1.68 -1.08 19.21
N GLU A 75 -1.55 0.17 19.65
CA GLU A 75 -1.67 1.35 18.81
C GLU A 75 -0.30 2.00 18.62
N THR A 76 0.07 2.34 17.40
CA THR A 76 1.37 2.96 17.13
C THR A 76 1.28 3.93 15.96
N ASN A 77 1.74 5.15 16.20
CA ASN A 77 2.07 6.09 15.13
C ASN A 77 3.47 5.75 14.61
N ALA A 78 3.58 5.66 13.29
CA ALA A 78 4.86 5.54 12.62
C ALA A 78 4.96 6.51 11.45
N ALA A 79 6.17 6.81 11.06
CA ALA A 79 6.49 7.51 9.82
C ALA A 79 7.68 6.84 9.18
N SER A 80 7.72 6.81 7.86
CA SER A 80 8.88 6.33 7.11
C SER A 80 9.08 7.13 5.83
N ALA A 81 10.30 7.17 5.33
CA ALA A 81 10.57 7.69 4.00
C ALA A 81 11.73 6.95 3.32
N ILE A 82 11.65 6.89 2.00
CA ILE A 82 12.71 6.38 1.12
C ILE A 82 12.74 7.20 -0.17
N PHE A 83 13.95 7.51 -0.65
CA PHE A 83 14.16 8.34 -1.84
C PHE A 83 15.03 7.61 -2.84
N ASN A 84 14.60 7.56 -4.09
CA ASN A 84 15.34 6.97 -5.22
C ASN A 84 16.03 5.61 -4.89
N GLY A 85 15.30 4.70 -4.23
CA GLY A 85 15.81 3.37 -3.87
C GLY A 85 16.77 3.33 -2.67
N GLY A 86 16.94 4.43 -1.93
CA GLY A 86 17.74 4.52 -0.71
C GLY A 86 18.81 5.62 -0.71
N VAL A 87 18.68 6.66 -1.52
CA VAL A 87 19.60 7.80 -1.49
C VAL A 87 19.32 8.68 -0.27
N ASP A 88 20.37 9.10 0.43
CA ASP A 88 20.27 10.04 1.56
C ASP A 88 19.83 11.43 1.08
N ALA A 89 18.64 11.84 1.50
CA ALA A 89 17.98 13.10 1.18
C ALA A 89 18.16 14.19 2.26
N GLY A 90 19.08 14.00 3.22
CA GLY A 90 19.28 14.92 4.33
C GLY A 90 18.26 14.73 5.45
N ALA A 91 17.90 15.82 6.15
CA ALA A 91 16.91 15.76 7.23
C ALA A 91 15.49 15.61 6.68
N VAL A 92 14.67 14.78 7.34
CA VAL A 92 13.27 14.53 6.97
C VAL A 92 12.40 14.69 8.20
N THR A 93 11.32 15.46 8.07
CA THR A 93 10.35 15.66 9.15
C THR A 93 8.90 15.47 8.70
N VAL A 94 8.03 15.11 9.64
CA VAL A 94 6.58 15.13 9.49
C VAL A 94 5.96 15.88 10.68
N ASN A 95 5.17 16.92 10.42
CA ASN A 95 4.61 17.82 11.44
C ASN A 95 5.69 18.31 12.43
N ASN A 96 6.86 18.67 11.91
CA ASN A 96 8.05 19.08 12.67
C ASN A 96 8.72 17.99 13.54
N ASN A 97 8.21 16.75 13.53
CA ASN A 97 8.89 15.62 14.15
C ASN A 97 9.97 15.11 13.19
N SER A 98 11.23 15.11 13.64
CA SER A 98 12.33 14.56 12.85
C SER A 98 12.28 13.04 12.83
N LEU A 99 12.45 12.46 11.65
CA LEU A 99 12.64 11.02 11.49
C LEU A 99 14.10 10.67 11.74
N GLY A 100 14.34 9.56 12.42
CA GLY A 100 15.64 8.93 12.51
C GLY A 100 16.09 8.42 11.15
N LYS A 101 17.41 8.34 10.93
CA LYS A 101 18.01 7.83 9.70
C LYS A 101 18.79 6.56 9.99
N ILE A 102 18.49 5.50 9.24
CA ILE A 102 19.22 4.22 9.26
C ILE A 102 19.92 4.07 7.92
N THR A 103 21.21 3.76 7.95
CA THR A 103 21.96 3.39 6.74
C THR A 103 22.33 1.92 6.83
N SER A 104 21.90 1.14 5.84
CA SER A 104 22.20 -0.29 5.73
C SER A 104 22.36 -0.69 4.27
N GLY A 105 23.40 -1.48 3.97
CA GLY A 105 23.68 -1.91 2.59
C GLY A 105 23.87 -0.77 1.59
N GLY A 106 24.41 0.38 2.04
CA GLY A 106 24.57 1.58 1.20
C GLY A 106 23.29 2.35 0.92
N LYS A 107 22.16 1.96 1.55
CA LYS A 107 20.86 2.62 1.43
C LYS A 107 20.50 3.33 2.72
N SER A 108 19.90 4.51 2.60
CA SER A 108 19.34 5.28 3.69
C SER A 108 17.81 5.15 3.74
N TYR A 109 17.32 4.92 4.95
CA TYR A 109 15.91 4.81 5.30
C TYR A 109 15.62 5.76 6.44
N TYR A 110 14.46 6.42 6.37
CA TYR A 110 14.01 7.33 7.43
C TYR A 110 12.86 6.70 8.16
N MET A 111 12.84 6.78 9.49
CA MET A 111 11.71 6.29 10.27
C MET A 111 11.51 6.98 11.62
N ALA A 112 10.25 6.99 12.06
CA ALA A 112 9.83 7.28 13.41
C ALA A 112 8.83 6.19 13.85
N PRO A 113 8.90 5.65 15.09
CA PRO A 113 9.96 5.89 16.07
C PRO A 113 11.34 5.48 15.52
N ASP A 114 12.38 6.20 15.93
CA ASP A 114 13.76 5.93 15.51
C ASP A 114 14.25 4.67 16.22
N VAL A 115 14.72 3.66 15.47
CA VAL A 115 15.25 2.42 16.08
C VAL A 115 16.46 2.67 16.97
N ASN A 116 17.23 3.73 16.68
CA ASN A 116 18.39 4.13 17.47
C ASN A 116 18.00 5.04 18.63
N ASN A 117 16.77 5.59 18.63
CA ASN A 117 16.22 6.42 19.69
C ASN A 117 14.70 6.22 19.84
N PRO A 118 14.27 5.08 20.43
CA PRO A 118 12.87 4.69 20.47
C PRO A 118 12.00 5.56 21.37
N GLN A 119 12.61 6.48 22.14
CA GLN A 119 11.88 7.44 22.98
C GLN A 119 11.30 8.61 22.19
N ASN A 120 11.71 8.80 20.93
CA ASN A 120 11.13 9.81 20.06
C ASN A 120 9.74 9.36 19.60
N GLN A 121 8.73 9.62 20.45
CA GLN A 121 7.35 9.27 20.16
C GLN A 121 6.78 10.21 19.10
N LEU A 122 6.39 9.64 17.97
CA LEU A 122 5.68 10.36 16.94
C LEU A 122 4.23 10.59 17.37
N SER A 123 3.82 11.86 17.49
CA SER A 123 2.43 12.23 17.73
C SER A 123 1.79 12.77 16.45
N LEU A 124 0.89 12.00 15.87
CA LEU A 124 0.09 12.36 14.69
C LEU A 124 -1.40 12.19 14.98
N SER A 125 -2.24 12.95 14.28
CA SER A 125 -3.70 12.95 14.47
C SER A 125 -4.42 12.34 13.26
N TRP A 126 -5.40 11.48 13.53
CA TRP A 126 -6.02 10.58 12.54
C TRP A 126 -7.53 10.84 12.38
N ASN A 127 -7.85 12.10 12.11
CA ASN A 127 -9.20 12.63 12.04
C ASN A 127 -9.37 13.61 10.86
N GLY A 128 -8.71 13.32 9.73
CA GLY A 128 -8.83 14.18 8.56
C GLY A 128 -7.96 15.44 8.61
N VAL A 129 -6.87 15.45 9.38
CA VAL A 129 -5.94 16.59 9.42
C VAL A 129 -4.81 16.40 8.42
N PHE A 130 -4.11 17.48 8.06
CA PHE A 130 -2.94 17.37 7.20
C PHE A 130 -1.70 16.92 7.98
N HIS A 131 -0.98 15.94 7.43
CA HIS A 131 0.39 15.61 7.79
C HIS A 131 1.32 16.32 6.82
N ASN A 132 2.11 17.26 7.33
CA ASN A 132 3.00 18.12 6.56
C ASN A 132 4.41 17.54 6.59
N TRP A 133 4.96 17.27 5.42
CA TRP A 133 6.27 16.68 5.22
C TRP A 133 7.26 17.73 4.74
N ASN A 134 8.49 17.64 5.24
CA ASN A 134 9.61 18.45 4.80
C ASN A 134 10.87 17.59 4.66
N VAL A 135 11.52 17.70 3.51
CA VAL A 135 12.79 17.04 3.17
C VAL A 135 13.79 18.13 2.84
N ALA A 136 14.92 18.15 3.54
CA ALA A 136 15.94 19.18 3.37
C ALA A 136 16.60 19.14 1.98
N GLY A 137 16.70 17.96 1.38
CA GLY A 137 17.42 17.71 0.13
C GLY A 137 18.92 17.50 0.37
N ALA A 138 19.48 16.49 -0.29
CA ALA A 138 20.90 16.16 -0.28
C ALA A 138 21.21 15.16 -1.41
N ASN A 139 22.48 15.06 -1.80
CA ASN A 139 22.98 14.00 -2.70
C ASN A 139 22.16 13.81 -3.99
N GLY A 140 21.70 14.92 -4.59
CA GLY A 140 20.88 14.91 -5.81
C GLY A 140 19.38 14.72 -5.58
N ILE A 141 18.93 14.47 -4.34
CA ILE A 141 17.52 14.58 -3.95
C ILE A 141 17.20 16.06 -3.68
N PRO A 142 16.21 16.66 -4.37
CA PRO A 142 15.80 18.04 -4.13
C PRO A 142 15.14 18.20 -2.76
N ALA A 143 15.19 19.44 -2.24
CA ALA A 143 14.34 19.80 -1.12
C ALA A 143 12.87 19.71 -1.57
N VAL A 144 12.04 19.03 -0.77
CA VAL A 144 10.62 18.86 -1.07
C VAL A 144 9.78 19.11 0.16
N THR A 145 8.68 19.84 -0.04
CA THR A 145 7.61 20.01 0.94
C THR A 145 6.30 19.53 0.34
N GLY A 146 5.42 19.05 1.20
CA GLY A 146 4.07 18.70 0.79
C GLY A 146 3.24 18.25 1.96
N SER A 147 1.97 17.98 1.70
CA SER A 147 1.04 17.55 2.73
C SER A 147 0.03 16.57 2.20
N VAL A 148 -0.46 15.72 3.09
CA VAL A 148 -1.48 14.72 2.79
C VAL A 148 -2.47 14.68 3.95
N LYS A 149 -3.76 14.59 3.63
CA LYS A 149 -4.82 14.51 4.64
C LYS A 149 -4.87 13.10 5.22
N SER A 150 -4.91 12.95 6.54
CA SER A 150 -5.08 11.65 7.17
C SER A 150 -6.49 11.09 6.91
N PRO A 151 -6.64 9.76 6.79
CA PRO A 151 -7.96 9.14 6.88
C PRO A 151 -8.62 9.42 8.23
N ASN A 152 -9.94 9.28 8.29
CA ASN A 152 -10.65 9.22 9.56
C ASN A 152 -10.60 7.81 10.14
N ASN A 153 -10.63 7.71 11.47
CA ASN A 153 -10.75 6.42 12.14
C ASN A 153 -11.96 5.63 11.65
N TYR A 154 -11.81 4.31 11.56
CA TYR A 154 -12.81 3.37 11.06
C TYR A 154 -12.66 2.04 11.78
N ASN A 155 -13.65 1.16 11.74
CA ASN A 155 -13.54 -0.18 12.32
C ASN A 155 -13.76 -1.24 11.24
N VAL A 156 -12.98 -2.32 11.29
CA VAL A 156 -13.24 -3.53 10.50
C VAL A 156 -14.35 -4.29 11.21
N THR A 157 -15.45 -4.56 10.49
CA THR A 157 -16.65 -5.20 11.04
C THR A 157 -16.84 -6.62 10.55
N LEU A 158 -16.27 -6.95 9.38
CA LEU A 158 -16.15 -8.32 8.89
C LEU A 158 -14.80 -8.52 8.17
N PRO A 159 -14.21 -9.72 8.25
CA PRO A 159 -14.56 -10.77 9.20
C PRO A 159 -14.29 -10.33 10.65
N VAL A 160 -14.96 -10.96 11.63
CA VAL A 160 -14.62 -10.75 13.04
C VAL A 160 -13.33 -11.50 13.39
N ALA A 161 -12.64 -11.07 14.44
CA ALA A 161 -11.38 -11.68 14.86
C ALA A 161 -11.52 -13.20 15.07
N ASN A 162 -10.60 -13.95 14.48
CA ASN A 162 -10.51 -15.41 14.49
C ASN A 162 -11.70 -16.15 13.85
N ALA A 163 -12.50 -15.45 13.03
CA ALA A 163 -13.59 -16.10 12.31
C ALA A 163 -13.05 -17.20 11.37
N SER A 164 -13.79 -18.30 11.29
CA SER A 164 -13.62 -19.29 10.23
C SER A 164 -14.33 -18.82 8.97
N VAL A 165 -13.59 -18.65 7.89
CA VAL A 165 -14.07 -18.15 6.60
C VAL A 165 -13.80 -19.19 5.51
N SER A 166 -14.78 -19.40 4.63
CA SER A 166 -14.64 -20.31 3.49
C SER A 166 -14.02 -19.59 2.30
N LYS A 167 -13.03 -20.19 1.65
CA LYS A 167 -12.50 -19.66 0.38
C LYS A 167 -13.41 -19.91 -0.82
N ALA A 168 -14.39 -20.80 -0.70
CA ALA A 168 -15.23 -21.23 -1.83
C ALA A 168 -16.06 -20.08 -2.44
N SER A 169 -16.51 -19.14 -1.62
CA SER A 169 -17.34 -18.00 -2.05
C SER A 169 -16.60 -16.66 -2.04
N GLY A 170 -15.29 -16.67 -1.79
CA GLY A 170 -14.54 -15.46 -1.47
C GLY A 170 -14.72 -15.02 -0.02
N ILE A 171 -13.92 -14.06 0.42
CA ILE A 171 -13.97 -13.52 1.79
C ILE A 171 -14.49 -12.09 1.73
N GLN A 172 -15.63 -11.84 2.35
CA GLN A 172 -16.17 -10.50 2.50
C GLN A 172 -15.46 -9.75 3.63
N VAL A 173 -14.90 -8.59 3.30
CA VAL A 173 -14.27 -7.65 4.21
C VAL A 173 -15.15 -6.41 4.28
N LYS A 174 -15.51 -5.96 5.48
CA LYS A 174 -16.34 -4.76 5.70
C LYS A 174 -15.71 -3.86 6.75
N TRP A 175 -15.96 -2.56 6.58
CA TRP A 175 -15.50 -1.55 7.50
C TRP A 175 -16.43 -0.35 7.57
N THR A 176 -16.33 0.45 8.64
CA THR A 176 -17.16 1.64 8.86
C THR A 176 -16.56 2.91 8.26
N ASN A 177 -17.29 4.03 8.40
CA ASN A 177 -16.82 5.39 8.12
C ASN A 177 -16.23 5.54 6.71
N SER A 178 -16.95 5.03 5.70
CA SER A 178 -16.62 5.23 4.28
C SER A 178 -16.40 6.70 3.98
N SER A 179 -15.42 7.00 3.12
CA SER A 179 -14.98 8.35 2.82
C SER A 179 -14.53 8.47 1.36
N SER A 180 -13.95 9.60 0.98
CA SER A 180 -13.30 9.78 -0.32
C SER A 180 -11.84 9.26 -0.35
N ALA A 181 -11.39 8.61 0.72
CA ALA A 181 -10.09 7.95 0.75
C ALA A 181 -10.06 6.74 -0.18
N LYS A 182 -8.87 6.16 -0.34
CA LYS A 182 -8.68 4.88 -1.00
C LYS A 182 -8.55 3.80 0.07
N ALA A 183 -8.84 2.56 -0.32
CA ALA A 183 -8.62 1.38 0.49
C ALA A 183 -7.60 0.44 -0.17
N LEU A 184 -6.81 -0.22 0.66
CA LEU A 184 -5.98 -1.35 0.28
C LEU A 184 -6.39 -2.53 1.17
N ILE A 185 -6.65 -3.67 0.54
CA ILE A 185 -6.96 -4.92 1.21
C ILE A 185 -5.81 -5.88 0.94
N GLN A 186 -5.26 -6.48 1.99
CA GLN A 186 -4.24 -7.51 1.84
C GLN A 186 -4.64 -8.73 2.66
N ILE A 187 -4.41 -9.92 2.12
CA ILE A 187 -4.42 -11.16 2.89
C ILE A 187 -3.04 -11.79 2.84
N VAL A 188 -2.55 -12.25 4.00
CA VAL A 188 -1.27 -12.93 4.15
C VAL A 188 -1.48 -14.23 4.91
N ASN A 189 -0.87 -15.31 4.44
CA ASN A 189 -0.79 -16.57 5.20
C ASN A 189 0.27 -16.44 6.29
N VAL A 190 -0.12 -16.67 7.55
CA VAL A 190 0.78 -16.48 8.71
C VAL A 190 1.87 -17.55 8.73
N THR A 191 1.53 -18.79 8.36
CA THR A 191 2.47 -19.92 8.37
C THR A 191 3.35 -19.90 7.12
N ASN A 192 2.76 -19.63 5.95
CA ASN A 192 3.49 -19.53 4.68
C ASN A 192 3.66 -18.07 4.28
N LYS A 193 4.62 -17.39 4.91
CA LYS A 193 4.83 -15.93 4.81
C LYS A 193 5.04 -15.39 3.38
N GLY A 194 5.37 -16.24 2.40
CA GLY A 194 5.48 -15.86 0.98
C GLY A 194 4.15 -15.79 0.24
N GLN A 195 3.05 -16.18 0.86
CA GLN A 195 1.72 -16.17 0.27
C GLN A 195 0.95 -14.93 0.72
N ALA A 196 0.91 -13.94 -0.17
CA ALA A 196 0.14 -12.72 0.02
C ALA A 196 -0.61 -12.34 -1.25
N LYS A 197 -1.75 -11.68 -1.09
CA LYS A 197 -2.52 -11.03 -2.16
C LYS A 197 -2.86 -9.62 -1.73
N VAL A 198 -2.69 -8.66 -2.63
CA VAL A 198 -2.87 -7.23 -2.36
C VAL A 198 -3.82 -6.64 -3.40
N TYR A 199 -4.83 -5.94 -2.93
CA TYR A 199 -5.79 -5.18 -3.72
C TYR A 199 -5.62 -3.71 -3.34
N GLN A 200 -5.03 -2.93 -4.23
CA GLN A 200 -4.83 -1.49 -4.03
C GLN A 200 -5.91 -0.70 -4.74
N GLU A 201 -5.96 0.60 -4.50
CA GLU A 201 -6.88 1.51 -5.22
C GLU A 201 -8.36 1.10 -5.11
N VAL A 202 -8.74 0.37 -4.05
CA VAL A 202 -10.12 -0.03 -3.78
C VAL A 202 -10.89 1.20 -3.33
N ALA A 203 -12.12 1.38 -3.83
CA ALA A 203 -12.99 2.46 -3.37
C ALA A 203 -13.31 2.30 -1.86
N ASP A 204 -13.20 3.38 -1.07
CA ASP A 204 -13.56 3.38 0.35
C ASP A 204 -15.09 3.45 0.55
N ASN A 205 -15.82 2.46 0.03
CA ASN A 205 -17.28 2.36 0.12
C ASN A 205 -17.77 1.48 1.30
N GLY A 206 -16.87 1.04 2.17
CA GLY A 206 -17.18 0.23 3.35
C GLY A 206 -17.14 -1.29 3.14
N SER A 207 -16.85 -1.79 1.94
CA SER A 207 -16.71 -3.24 1.73
C SER A 207 -15.86 -3.64 0.53
N TYR A 208 -15.25 -4.82 0.62
CA TYR A 208 -14.57 -5.48 -0.49
C TYR A 208 -14.69 -6.99 -0.35
N THR A 209 -14.84 -7.71 -1.46
CA THR A 209 -14.81 -9.18 -1.46
C THR A 209 -13.51 -9.64 -2.09
N ILE A 210 -12.66 -10.31 -1.31
CA ILE A 210 -11.50 -11.02 -1.83
C ILE A 210 -12.01 -12.18 -2.70
N PRO A 211 -11.70 -12.22 -4.01
CA PRO A 211 -12.25 -13.23 -4.91
C PRO A 211 -11.82 -14.66 -4.54
N ALA A 212 -12.72 -15.62 -4.68
CA ALA A 212 -12.45 -17.04 -4.42
C ALA A 212 -11.25 -17.57 -5.24
N ALA A 213 -11.09 -17.10 -6.47
CA ALA A 213 -10.01 -17.51 -7.37
C ALA A 213 -8.61 -17.19 -6.81
N ASP A 214 -8.47 -16.07 -6.08
CA ASP A 214 -7.21 -15.66 -5.46
C ASP A 214 -6.91 -16.41 -4.16
N LEU A 215 -7.91 -17.07 -3.58
CA LEU A 215 -7.82 -17.77 -2.31
C LEU A 215 -7.49 -19.25 -2.43
N ALA A 216 -7.39 -19.79 -3.66
CA ALA A 216 -7.21 -21.22 -3.89
C ALA A 216 -6.07 -21.82 -3.08
N SER A 217 -4.95 -21.09 -2.98
CA SER A 217 -3.74 -21.52 -2.27
C SER A 217 -3.74 -21.18 -0.78
N PHE A 218 -4.67 -20.34 -0.29
CA PHE A 218 -4.76 -19.96 1.12
C PHE A 218 -5.48 -21.05 1.94
N SER A 219 -4.98 -21.28 3.16
CA SER A 219 -5.55 -22.20 4.15
C SER A 219 -4.93 -21.95 5.52
N GLY A 220 -5.66 -22.25 6.58
CA GLY A 220 -5.16 -22.14 7.94
C GLY A 220 -5.20 -20.71 8.45
N ASP A 221 -4.22 -20.34 9.29
CA ASP A 221 -4.19 -19.02 9.93
C ASP A 221 -3.71 -17.97 8.94
N CYS A 222 -4.58 -17.00 8.66
CA CYS A 222 -4.31 -15.87 7.78
C CYS A 222 -4.59 -14.57 8.52
N MET A 223 -3.95 -13.51 8.07
CA MET A 223 -4.19 -12.15 8.54
C MET A 223 -4.68 -11.31 7.36
N ILE A 224 -5.78 -10.61 7.55
CA ILE A 224 -6.32 -9.64 6.59
C ILE A 224 -6.02 -8.24 7.10
N PHE A 225 -5.40 -7.43 6.27
CA PHE A 225 -5.23 -6.01 6.49
C PHE A 225 -6.28 -5.24 5.71
N VAL A 226 -6.89 -4.27 6.38
CA VAL A 226 -7.63 -3.18 5.77
C VAL A 226 -6.80 -1.93 6.00
N VAL A 227 -6.52 -1.20 4.93
CA VAL A 227 -5.72 0.02 4.99
C VAL A 227 -6.51 1.11 4.31
N LYS A 228 -6.95 2.12 5.06
CA LYS A 228 -7.45 3.36 4.46
C LYS A 228 -6.28 4.29 4.24
N TYR A 229 -6.19 4.92 3.07
CA TYR A 229 -5.10 5.85 2.80
C TYR A 229 -5.53 6.98 1.86
N ASN A 230 -4.84 8.10 2.02
CA ASN A 230 -4.79 9.17 1.03
C ASN A 230 -3.35 9.34 0.57
N TYR A 231 -3.17 9.86 -0.63
CA TYR A 231 -1.88 10.37 -1.05
C TYR A 231 -2.00 11.66 -1.84
N SER A 232 -0.91 12.41 -1.84
CA SER A 232 -0.64 13.52 -2.75
C SER A 232 0.78 13.37 -3.28
N PHE A 233 1.19 14.22 -4.21
CA PHE A 233 2.58 14.27 -4.64
C PHE A 233 3.00 15.67 -5.01
N THR A 234 4.31 15.91 -4.99
CA THR A 234 4.94 17.08 -5.59
C THR A 234 5.95 16.64 -6.65
N THR A 235 6.19 17.50 -7.63
CA THR A 235 7.18 17.25 -8.69
C THR A 235 8.40 18.13 -8.45
N ALA A 236 9.57 17.51 -8.34
CA ALA A 236 10.85 18.21 -8.21
C ALA A 236 11.95 17.46 -8.97
N GLY A 237 12.82 18.17 -9.68
CA GLY A 237 13.87 17.54 -10.48
C GLY A 237 13.35 16.56 -11.54
N GLY A 238 12.13 16.77 -12.06
CA GLY A 238 11.48 15.87 -13.01
C GLY A 238 11.00 14.54 -12.42
N LYS A 239 10.96 14.41 -11.09
CA LYS A 239 10.48 13.22 -10.37
C LYS A 239 9.32 13.57 -9.44
N LYS A 240 8.44 12.61 -9.17
CA LYS A 240 7.34 12.69 -8.22
C LYS A 240 7.75 12.15 -6.86
N TYR A 241 7.43 12.91 -5.82
CA TYR A 241 7.62 12.54 -4.43
C TYR A 241 6.25 12.41 -3.77
N TYR A 242 5.93 11.19 -3.34
CA TYR A 242 4.59 10.83 -2.87
C TYR A 242 4.47 10.97 -1.36
N PHE A 243 3.48 11.72 -0.90
CA PHE A 243 3.13 11.85 0.51
C PHE A 243 1.92 10.97 0.78
N VAL A 244 2.04 10.03 1.71
CA VAL A 244 1.01 9.04 2.03
C VAL A 244 0.63 9.16 3.50
N SER A 245 -0.67 9.08 3.77
CA SER A 245 -1.18 8.89 5.12
C SER A 245 -2.10 7.70 5.15
N GLU A 246 -1.80 6.72 6.01
CA GLU A 246 -2.49 5.45 6.07
C GLU A 246 -2.90 5.02 7.48
N MET A 247 -4.08 4.44 7.61
CA MET A 247 -4.57 3.80 8.82
C MET A 247 -4.74 2.31 8.56
N VAL A 248 -3.90 1.51 9.21
CA VAL A 248 -3.82 0.07 9.04
C VAL A 248 -4.54 -0.61 10.20
N LYS A 249 -5.53 -1.44 9.87
CA LYS A 249 -6.17 -2.37 10.82
C LYS A 249 -6.03 -3.78 10.30
N SER A 250 -5.75 -4.71 11.21
CA SER A 250 -5.60 -6.12 10.89
C SER A 250 -6.63 -6.97 11.62
N VAL A 251 -7.03 -8.08 10.98
CA VAL A 251 -7.88 -9.10 11.59
C VAL A 251 -7.35 -10.48 11.25
N ASN A 252 -7.18 -11.32 12.28
CA ASN A 252 -6.82 -12.73 12.11
C ASN A 252 -8.05 -13.54 11.72
N VAL A 253 -7.88 -14.52 10.83
CA VAL A 253 -8.95 -15.41 10.37
C VAL A 253 -8.43 -16.83 10.15
N LYS A 254 -9.33 -17.81 10.20
CA LYS A 254 -9.07 -19.19 9.78
C LYS A 254 -9.68 -19.43 8.41
N VAL A 255 -8.84 -19.54 7.37
CA VAL A 255 -9.29 -19.83 6.00
C VAL A 255 -9.42 -21.34 5.80
N ASN A 256 -10.59 -21.79 5.38
CA ASN A 256 -10.90 -23.17 5.03
C ASN A 256 -11.20 -23.30 3.54
#